data_AF-A0A1K2HF16-F1
#
_entry.id   AF-A0A1K2HF16-F1
#
_cell.length_a   1.000
_cell.length_b   1.000
_cell.length_c   1.000
_cell.angle_alpha   90.00
_cell.angle_beta   90.00
_cell.angle_gamma   90.00
#
_symmetry.space_group_name_H-M   'P 1'
#
loop_
_entity.id
_entity.type
_entity.pdbx_description
1 polymer ?
#
loop_
_entity_poly.entity_id
_entity_poly.type
_entity_poly.pdbx_seq_one_letter_code
_entity_poly.pdbx_strand_id
1 'polypeptide(L)'
;MTLFDPHHAETAQAAYLRLLKTKGAATSILTRRKHFLRHLVSALESQTDQHITDDDAGYRHAVDHTIARFPDDQQIEIITTSREFYPFWTGDLKTIARLNAADALSLDHAPIDLQGSLVEMFARMDLDPWVNNSHAGLDDYLDLLKQQGADDAVLDIRERLLTLLLYIIRHADATPMAYRAGVDAMLTLFSREDSRRQFIEMAREFFYCWHGANEADSLARAA
;
A
#
# COMPACT_ATOMS: atom_id res chain seq x y z
N MET A 1 -31.17 -0.10 -1.99
CA MET A 1 -31.17 -1.57 -2.10
C MET A 1 -30.81 -1.92 -3.54
N THR A 2 -29.53 -1.89 -3.86
CA THR A 2 -29.03 -2.23 -5.19
C THR A 2 -28.76 -3.73 -5.17
N LEU A 3 -29.64 -4.49 -5.83
CA LEU A 3 -29.37 -5.88 -6.20
C LEU A 3 -28.02 -5.92 -6.93
N PHE A 4 -27.19 -6.90 -6.60
CA PHE A 4 -25.96 -7.17 -7.33
C PHE A 4 -26.27 -7.27 -8.84
N ASP A 5 -25.62 -6.43 -9.65
CA ASP A 5 -25.68 -6.50 -11.11
C ASP A 5 -24.41 -7.20 -11.62
N PRO A 6 -24.49 -8.45 -12.11
CA PRO A 6 -23.34 -9.14 -12.68
C PRO A 6 -22.67 -8.36 -13.81
N HIS A 7 -23.44 -7.55 -14.53
CA HIS A 7 -22.93 -6.71 -15.61
C HIS A 7 -22.05 -5.55 -15.08
N HIS A 8 -22.31 -5.08 -13.86
CA HIS A 8 -21.49 -4.06 -13.19
C HIS A 8 -20.08 -4.57 -12.90
N ALA A 9 -19.98 -5.77 -12.31
CA ALA A 9 -18.69 -6.36 -11.96
C ALA A 9 -17.82 -6.65 -13.19
N GLU A 10 -18.43 -7.22 -14.24
CA GLU A 10 -17.75 -7.46 -15.52
C GLU A 10 -17.26 -6.16 -16.17
N THR A 11 -18.11 -5.12 -16.17
CA THR A 11 -17.78 -3.81 -16.74
C THR A 11 -16.64 -3.13 -15.98
N ALA A 12 -16.69 -3.14 -14.65
CA ALA A 12 -15.64 -2.58 -13.80
C ALA A 12 -14.30 -3.28 -14.04
N GLN A 13 -14.29 -4.62 -14.03
CA GLN A 13 -13.08 -5.41 -14.27
C GLN A 13 -12.51 -5.16 -15.67
N ALA A 14 -13.36 -5.15 -16.70
CA ALA A 14 -12.93 -4.89 -18.07
C ALA A 14 -12.34 -3.49 -18.24
N ALA A 15 -12.96 -2.47 -17.63
CA ALA A 15 -12.48 -1.09 -17.67
C ALA A 15 -11.10 -0.93 -17.02
N TYR A 16 -10.91 -1.50 -15.82
CA TYR A 16 -9.63 -1.46 -15.12
C TYR A 16 -8.51 -2.15 -15.91
N LEU A 17 -8.74 -3.38 -16.39
CA LEU A 17 -7.75 -4.13 -17.17
C LEU A 17 -7.43 -3.43 -18.50
N ARG A 18 -8.42 -2.79 -19.13
CA ARG A 18 -8.21 -2.00 -20.35
C ARG A 18 -7.34 -0.78 -20.08
N LEU A 19 -7.53 -0.10 -18.94
CA LEU A 19 -6.70 1.03 -18.57
C LEU A 19 -5.25 0.58 -18.36
N LEU A 20 -5.01 -0.47 -17.58
CA LEU A 20 -3.67 -1.05 -17.40
C LEU A 20 -3.01 -1.41 -18.73
N LYS A 21 -3.76 -2.04 -19.65
CA LYS A 21 -3.25 -2.39 -20.97
C LYS A 21 -2.85 -1.14 -21.77
N THR A 22 -3.65 -0.08 -21.72
CA THR A 22 -3.36 1.19 -22.39
C THR A 22 -2.11 1.85 -21.83
N LYS A 23 -1.86 1.65 -20.53
CA LYS A 23 -0.65 2.11 -19.84
C LYS A 23 0.58 1.26 -20.10
N GLY A 24 0.47 0.16 -20.84
CA GLY A 24 1.61 -0.68 -21.22
C GLY A 24 1.90 -1.82 -20.24
N ALA A 25 0.97 -2.18 -19.36
CA ALA A 25 1.15 -3.33 -18.47
C ALA A 25 1.45 -4.62 -19.25
N ALA A 26 2.42 -5.40 -18.78
CA ALA A 26 2.76 -6.69 -19.38
C ALA A 26 1.59 -7.69 -19.31
N THR A 27 1.54 -8.61 -20.28
CA THR A 27 0.46 -9.61 -20.35
C THR A 27 0.42 -10.51 -19.11
N SER A 28 1.57 -10.80 -18.51
CA SER A 28 1.68 -11.55 -17.26
C SER A 28 0.97 -10.83 -16.10
N ILE A 29 1.15 -9.52 -15.97
CA ILE A 29 0.51 -8.68 -14.95
C ILE A 29 -1.00 -8.64 -15.15
N LEU A 30 -1.45 -8.39 -16.40
CA LEU A 30 -2.88 -8.41 -16.72
C LEU A 30 -3.53 -9.76 -16.37
N THR A 31 -2.82 -10.85 -16.60
CA THR A 31 -3.31 -12.21 -16.31
C THR A 31 -3.41 -12.45 -14.80
N ARG A 32 -2.37 -12.10 -14.02
CA ARG A 32 -2.39 -12.25 -12.56
C ARG A 32 -3.47 -11.40 -11.91
N ARG A 33 -3.56 -10.11 -12.29
CA ARG A 33 -4.60 -9.20 -11.77
C ARG A 33 -5.99 -9.64 -12.15
N LYS A 34 -6.20 -10.12 -13.39
CA LYS A 34 -7.48 -10.71 -13.78
C LYS A 34 -7.84 -11.93 -12.94
N HIS A 35 -6.87 -12.81 -12.67
CA HIS A 35 -7.09 -13.98 -11.82
C HIS A 35 -7.51 -13.57 -10.40
N PHE A 36 -6.73 -12.69 -9.77
CA PHE A 36 -7.05 -12.14 -8.46
C PHE A 36 -8.45 -11.48 -8.43
N LEU A 37 -8.75 -10.58 -9.37
CA LEU A 37 -10.01 -9.83 -9.39
C LEU A 37 -11.23 -10.74 -9.54
N ARG A 38 -11.11 -11.91 -10.17
CA ARG A 38 -12.21 -12.90 -10.19
C ARG A 38 -12.55 -13.40 -8.79
N HIS A 39 -11.55 -13.64 -7.95
CA HIS A 39 -11.77 -14.05 -6.55
C HIS A 39 -12.37 -12.91 -5.73
N LEU A 40 -11.86 -11.68 -5.91
CA LEU A 40 -12.39 -10.51 -5.21
C LEU A 40 -13.87 -10.25 -5.57
N VAL A 41 -14.20 -10.25 -6.87
CA VAL A 41 -15.58 -10.08 -7.35
C VAL A 41 -16.50 -11.17 -6.79
N SER A 42 -16.06 -12.43 -6.81
CA SER A 42 -16.84 -13.53 -6.24
C SER A 42 -17.05 -13.37 -4.73
N ALA A 43 -16.08 -12.83 -3.99
CA ALA A 43 -16.24 -12.51 -2.58
C ALA A 43 -17.27 -11.38 -2.36
N LEU A 44 -17.21 -10.31 -3.15
CA LEU A 44 -18.16 -9.19 -3.11
C LEU A 44 -19.59 -9.65 -3.44
N GLU A 45 -19.75 -10.51 -4.44
CA GLU A 45 -21.01 -11.16 -4.81
C GLU A 45 -21.63 -11.92 -3.64
N SER A 46 -20.85 -12.80 -3.02
CA SER A 46 -21.30 -13.64 -1.91
C SER A 46 -21.71 -12.84 -0.66
N GLN A 47 -21.23 -11.61 -0.55
CA GLN A 47 -21.52 -10.71 0.56
C GLN A 47 -22.71 -9.79 0.30
N THR A 48 -23.20 -9.68 -0.94
CA THR A 48 -24.32 -8.76 -1.28
C THR A 48 -25.65 -9.20 -0.66
N ASP A 49 -25.81 -10.49 -0.35
CA ASP A 49 -26.99 -11.03 0.36
C ASP A 49 -26.96 -10.76 1.88
N GLN A 50 -25.77 -10.51 2.45
CA GLN A 50 -25.58 -10.15 3.85
C GLN A 50 -25.61 -8.62 3.92
N HIS A 51 -26.50 -8.04 4.74
CA HIS A 51 -26.71 -6.58 4.85
C HIS A 51 -25.45 -5.83 5.32
N ILE A 52 -24.41 -5.71 4.49
CA ILE A 52 -23.32 -4.76 4.68
C ILE A 52 -23.76 -3.49 3.97
N THR A 53 -24.72 -2.81 4.59
CA THR A 53 -25.33 -1.57 4.11
C THR A 53 -24.54 -0.32 4.49
N ASP A 54 -23.29 -0.45 4.95
CA ASP A 54 -22.45 0.69 5.28
C ASP A 54 -21.19 0.74 4.41
N ASP A 55 -21.02 1.93 3.81
CA ASP A 55 -19.81 2.59 3.30
C ASP A 55 -18.49 1.82 3.49
N ASP A 56 -17.78 1.56 2.39
CA ASP A 56 -16.40 1.00 2.27
C ASP A 56 -16.11 -0.36 2.98
N ALA A 57 -16.87 -0.75 4.00
CA ALA A 57 -16.58 -1.86 4.92
C ALA A 57 -16.73 -3.23 4.25
N GLY A 58 -17.75 -3.39 3.40
CA GLY A 58 -17.95 -4.62 2.63
C GLY A 58 -16.82 -4.88 1.64
N TYR A 59 -16.37 -3.82 0.95
CA TYR A 59 -15.24 -3.95 0.03
C TYR A 59 -13.96 -4.33 0.75
N ARG A 60 -13.67 -3.67 1.87
CA ARG A 60 -12.51 -3.99 2.70
C ARG A 60 -12.55 -5.44 3.20
N HIS A 61 -13.71 -5.89 3.68
CA HIS A 61 -13.87 -7.26 4.16
C HIS A 61 -13.65 -8.29 3.04
N ALA A 62 -14.19 -8.06 1.84
CA ALA A 62 -13.94 -8.91 0.67
C ALA A 62 -12.45 -8.96 0.28
N VAL A 63 -11.75 -7.81 0.35
CA VAL A 63 -10.31 -7.72 0.10
C VAL A 63 -9.53 -8.54 1.12
N ASP A 64 -9.77 -8.34 2.42
CA ASP A 64 -9.08 -9.06 3.49
C ASP A 64 -9.28 -10.59 3.37
N HIS A 65 -10.52 -11.02 3.10
CA HIS A 65 -10.83 -12.43 2.89
C HIS A 65 -10.19 -13.01 1.61
N THR A 66 -10.04 -12.19 0.58
CA THR A 66 -9.37 -12.63 -0.66
C THR A 66 -7.86 -12.72 -0.45
N ILE A 67 -7.23 -11.75 0.21
CA ILE A 67 -5.79 -11.75 0.53
C ILE A 67 -5.38 -13.04 1.26
N ALA A 68 -6.17 -13.46 2.25
CA ALA A 68 -5.91 -14.66 3.05
C ALA A 68 -5.86 -15.98 2.25
N ARG A 69 -6.26 -15.97 0.97
CA ARG A 69 -6.24 -17.14 0.07
C ARG A 69 -5.02 -17.21 -0.82
N PHE A 70 -4.18 -16.18 -0.81
CA PHE A 70 -2.99 -16.10 -1.64
C PHE A 70 -1.73 -16.22 -0.79
N PRO A 71 -0.62 -16.73 -1.39
CA PRO A 71 0.66 -16.77 -0.70
C PRO A 71 1.18 -15.37 -0.32
N ASP A 72 2.01 -15.29 0.72
CA ASP A 72 2.51 -14.03 1.28
C ASP A 72 3.23 -13.16 0.26
N ASP A 73 3.97 -13.77 -0.67
CA ASP A 73 4.71 -13.09 -1.75
C ASP A 73 3.81 -12.39 -2.79
N GLN A 74 2.50 -12.65 -2.78
CA GLN A 74 1.52 -12.03 -3.67
C GLN A 74 0.63 -10.99 -2.97
N GLN A 75 0.69 -10.88 -1.65
CA GLN A 75 -0.25 -10.03 -0.89
C GLN A 75 -0.10 -8.54 -1.26
N ILE A 76 1.11 -8.05 -1.49
CA ILE A 76 1.35 -6.65 -1.87
C ILE A 76 0.72 -6.33 -3.22
N GLU A 77 0.92 -7.20 -4.21
CA GLU A 77 0.31 -7.06 -5.53
C GLU A 77 -1.21 -7.03 -5.43
N ILE A 78 -1.78 -7.87 -4.56
CA ILE A 78 -3.22 -7.96 -4.33
C ILE A 78 -3.76 -6.70 -3.65
N ILE A 79 -3.11 -6.20 -2.60
CA ILE A 79 -3.53 -4.99 -1.88
C ILE A 79 -3.52 -3.80 -2.83
N THR A 80 -2.44 -3.63 -3.59
CA THR A 80 -2.29 -2.58 -4.59
C THR A 80 -3.39 -2.67 -5.65
N THR A 81 -3.58 -3.87 -6.22
CA THR A 81 -4.62 -4.11 -7.23
C THR A 81 -6.03 -3.81 -6.70
N SER A 82 -6.32 -4.22 -5.46
CA SER A 82 -7.60 -3.97 -4.80
C SER A 82 -7.89 -2.47 -4.67
N ARG A 83 -6.89 -1.66 -4.33
CA ARG A 83 -7.05 -0.21 -4.17
C ARG A 83 -7.22 0.50 -5.51
N GLU A 84 -6.44 0.13 -6.50
CA GLU A 84 -6.56 0.67 -7.85
C GLU A 84 -7.89 0.29 -8.51
N PHE A 85 -8.43 -0.89 -8.17
CA PHE A 85 -9.70 -1.37 -8.67
C PHE A 85 -10.91 -0.68 -8.00
N TYR A 86 -10.77 -0.23 -6.75
CA TYR A 86 -11.88 0.31 -5.97
C TYR A 86 -12.68 1.44 -6.67
N PRO A 87 -12.04 2.44 -7.31
CA PRO A 87 -12.76 3.47 -8.06
C PRO A 87 -13.59 2.93 -9.23
N PHE A 88 -13.17 1.84 -9.85
CA PHE A 88 -13.92 1.18 -10.92
C PHE A 88 -15.15 0.45 -10.36
N TRP A 89 -14.99 -0.15 -9.17
CA TRP A 89 -16.08 -0.79 -8.46
C TRP A 89 -17.15 0.19 -7.99
N THR A 90 -16.75 1.35 -7.46
CA THR A 90 -17.71 2.38 -7.00
C THR A 90 -18.21 3.31 -8.10
N GLY A 91 -17.59 3.29 -9.28
CA GLY A 91 -17.90 4.22 -10.37
C GLY A 91 -17.37 5.64 -10.14
N ASP A 92 -16.35 5.83 -9.30
CA ASP A 92 -15.71 7.13 -9.08
C ASP A 92 -14.86 7.56 -10.30
N LEU A 93 -15.55 8.15 -11.27
CA LEU A 93 -14.96 8.65 -12.52
C LEU A 93 -13.86 9.70 -12.29
N LYS A 94 -13.94 10.48 -11.21
CA LYS A 94 -12.94 11.52 -10.90
C LYS A 94 -11.63 10.88 -10.49
N THR A 95 -11.68 9.86 -9.63
CA THR A 95 -10.47 9.13 -9.23
C THR A 95 -9.92 8.32 -10.40
N ILE A 96 -10.76 7.69 -11.23
CA ILE A 96 -10.32 6.99 -12.44
C ILE A 96 -9.57 7.94 -13.40
N ALA A 97 -10.11 9.13 -13.64
CA ALA A 97 -9.47 10.13 -14.49
C ALA A 97 -8.11 10.56 -13.94
N ARG A 98 -8.00 10.73 -12.62
CA ARG A 98 -6.72 11.04 -11.95
C ARG A 98 -5.71 9.91 -12.07
N LEU A 99 -6.13 8.65 -11.86
CA LEU A 99 -5.27 7.47 -12.03
C LEU A 99 -4.71 7.40 -13.47
N ASN A 100 -5.56 7.71 -14.46
CA ASN A 100 -5.12 7.77 -15.84
C ASN A 100 -4.12 8.91 -16.11
N ALA A 101 -4.38 10.11 -15.57
CA ALA A 101 -3.55 11.29 -15.84
C ALA A 101 -2.20 11.28 -15.11
N ALA A 102 -2.15 10.78 -13.87
CA ALA A 102 -0.97 10.89 -13.00
C ALA A 102 0.03 9.73 -13.15
N ASP A 103 -0.21 8.81 -14.08
CA ASP A 103 0.51 7.53 -14.18
C ASP A 103 0.59 6.76 -12.84
N ALA A 104 -0.43 6.97 -12.00
CA ALA A 104 -0.48 6.46 -10.63
C ALA A 104 -0.94 4.99 -10.55
N LEU A 105 -0.88 4.27 -11.67
CA LEU A 105 -1.14 2.83 -11.72
C LEU A 105 0.19 2.10 -11.64
N SER A 106 0.26 1.13 -10.75
CA SER A 106 1.45 0.30 -10.57
C SER A 106 1.55 -0.64 -11.76
N LEU A 107 2.44 -0.34 -12.70
CA LEU A 107 2.73 -1.22 -13.84
C LEU A 107 3.81 -2.25 -13.52
N ASP A 108 4.53 -2.05 -12.42
CA ASP A 108 5.45 -2.99 -11.82
C ASP A 108 5.39 -2.82 -10.29
N HIS A 109 5.75 -3.85 -9.54
CA HIS A 109 5.78 -3.77 -8.08
C HIS A 109 7.18 -3.38 -7.63
N ALA A 110 7.26 -2.39 -6.75
CA ALA A 110 8.49 -2.07 -6.06
C ALA A 110 9.05 -3.35 -5.38
N PRO A 111 10.36 -3.60 -5.44
CA PRO A 111 10.95 -4.71 -4.71
C PRO A 111 10.78 -4.44 -3.20
N ILE A 112 9.82 -5.13 -2.58
CA ILE A 112 9.59 -5.09 -1.14
C ILE A 112 10.21 -6.34 -0.52
N ASP A 113 11.17 -6.15 0.38
CA ASP A 113 11.82 -7.23 1.12
C ASP A 113 11.07 -7.51 2.42
N LEU A 114 9.90 -8.16 2.31
CA LEU A 114 9.09 -8.61 3.45
C LEU A 114 9.13 -10.14 3.54
N GLN A 115 9.69 -10.69 4.62
CA GLN A 115 9.70 -12.14 4.86
C GLN A 115 9.56 -12.46 6.34
N GLY A 116 8.56 -13.27 6.68
CA GLY A 116 8.30 -13.71 8.04
C GLY A 116 7.52 -12.69 8.88
N SER A 117 7.58 -12.87 10.18
CA SER A 117 6.89 -12.07 11.20
C SER A 117 7.57 -10.73 11.46
N LEU A 118 6.86 -9.80 12.11
CA LEU A 118 7.41 -8.51 12.53
C LEU A 118 8.68 -8.64 13.38
N VAL A 119 8.73 -9.65 14.26
CA VAL A 119 9.89 -9.90 15.14
C VAL A 119 11.09 -10.35 14.33
N GLU A 120 10.89 -11.25 13.36
CA GLU A 120 11.96 -11.71 12.45
C GLU A 120 12.47 -10.57 11.57
N MET A 121 11.57 -9.70 11.10
CA MET A 121 11.93 -8.52 10.34
C MET A 121 12.80 -7.54 11.15
N PHE A 122 12.46 -7.27 12.41
CA PHE A 122 13.32 -6.48 13.28
C PHE A 122 14.68 -7.13 13.53
N ALA A 123 14.71 -8.44 13.79
CA ALA A 123 15.97 -9.14 14.01
C ALA A 123 16.88 -9.09 12.77
N ARG A 124 16.31 -9.18 11.56
CA ARG A 124 17.06 -9.01 10.30
C ARG A 124 17.59 -7.59 10.15
N MET A 125 16.75 -6.58 10.38
CA MET A 125 17.12 -5.18 10.30
C MET A 125 18.27 -4.84 11.27
N ASP A 126 18.22 -5.34 12.51
CA ASP A 126 19.26 -5.09 13.53
C ASP A 126 20.63 -5.69 13.17
N LEU A 127 20.67 -6.73 12.34
CA LEU A 127 21.91 -7.38 11.87
C LEU A 127 22.51 -6.69 10.63
N ASP A 128 21.75 -5.83 9.97
CA ASP A 128 22.16 -5.18 8.71
C ASP A 128 22.87 -3.85 8.99
N PRO A 129 24.13 -3.64 8.55
CA PRO A 129 24.84 -2.38 8.74
C PRO A 129 24.11 -1.16 8.18
N TRP A 130 23.21 -1.36 7.20
CA TRP A 130 22.40 -0.31 6.61
C TRP A 130 21.62 0.49 7.65
N VAL A 131 21.17 -0.13 8.74
CA VAL A 131 20.39 0.50 9.81
C VAL A 131 21.14 1.64 10.51
N ASN A 132 22.48 1.65 10.43
CA ASN A 132 23.31 2.67 11.06
C ASN A 132 23.49 3.92 10.20
N ASN A 133 22.96 3.93 8.97
CA ASN A 133 23.01 5.10 8.12
C ASN A 133 22.00 6.14 8.60
N SER A 134 22.38 7.42 8.57
CA SER A 134 21.43 8.51 8.80
C SER A 134 20.45 8.59 7.64
N HIS A 135 19.19 8.86 8.00
CA HIS A 135 18.09 9.03 7.07
C HIS A 135 17.50 10.42 7.31
N ALA A 136 17.92 11.41 6.50
CA ALA A 136 17.56 12.82 6.70
C ALA A 136 16.05 13.05 6.95
N GLY A 137 15.17 12.41 6.17
CA GLY A 137 13.73 12.53 6.38
C GLY A 137 13.23 11.96 7.71
N LEU A 138 13.88 10.91 8.24
CA LEU A 138 13.58 10.34 9.55
C LEU A 138 14.09 11.23 10.67
N ASP A 139 15.31 11.75 10.51
CA ASP A 139 15.91 12.70 11.46
C ASP A 139 15.03 13.96 11.61
N ASP A 140 14.61 14.55 10.48
CA ASP A 140 13.69 15.71 10.43
C ASP A 140 12.36 15.41 11.13
N TYR A 141 11.82 14.21 10.93
CA TYR A 141 10.56 13.78 11.53
C TYR A 141 10.67 13.62 13.05
N LEU A 142 11.74 12.99 13.53
CA LEU A 142 11.98 12.78 14.96
C LEU A 142 12.23 14.12 15.68
N ASP A 143 12.93 15.05 15.04
CA ASP A 143 13.14 16.39 15.57
C ASP A 143 11.83 17.19 15.66
N LEU A 144 10.95 17.06 14.66
CA LEU A 144 9.61 17.65 14.71
C LEU A 144 8.79 17.10 15.89
N LEU A 145 8.82 15.79 16.12
CA LEU A 145 8.11 15.17 17.24
C LEU A 145 8.67 15.61 18.61
N LYS A 146 10.00 15.71 18.74
CA LYS A 146 10.65 16.26 19.94
C LYS A 146 10.19 17.69 20.22
N GLN A 147 10.13 18.54 19.19
CA GLN A 147 9.65 19.92 19.33
C GLN A 147 8.17 20.00 19.73
N GLN A 148 7.37 18.99 19.37
CA GLN A 148 5.97 18.86 19.78
C GLN A 148 5.79 18.26 21.19
N GLY A 149 6.89 17.93 21.88
CA GLY A 149 6.86 17.40 23.24
C GLY A 149 6.51 15.91 23.33
N ALA A 150 6.81 15.13 22.28
CA ALA A 150 6.70 13.68 22.35
C ALA A 150 7.68 13.10 23.40
N ASP A 151 7.22 12.09 24.13
CA ASP A 151 8.04 11.34 25.09
C ASP A 151 9.04 10.43 24.36
N ASP A 152 10.17 10.12 24.99
CA ASP A 152 11.27 9.30 24.47
C ASP A 152 10.75 7.91 24.05
N ALA A 153 9.86 7.30 24.84
CA ALA A 153 9.27 6.02 24.48
C ALA A 153 8.46 6.07 23.17
N VAL A 154 7.81 7.20 22.86
CA VAL A 154 7.08 7.39 21.60
C VAL A 154 8.05 7.56 20.45
N LEU A 155 9.11 8.34 20.66
CA LEU A 155 10.17 8.55 19.66
C LEU A 155 10.83 7.23 19.29
N ASP A 156 11.24 6.42 20.26
CA ASP A 156 11.90 5.13 20.04
C ASP A 156 11.02 4.16 19.23
N ILE A 157 9.73 4.06 19.56
CA ILE A 157 8.80 3.18 18.86
C ILE A 157 8.60 3.65 17.41
N ARG A 158 8.41 4.96 17.21
CA ARG A 158 8.19 5.54 15.88
C ARG A 158 9.45 5.42 15.02
N GLU A 159 10.61 5.76 15.55
CA GLU A 159 11.91 5.57 14.90
C GLU A 159 12.05 4.13 14.44
N ARG A 160 11.87 3.16 15.34
CA ARG A 160 12.09 1.74 15.03
C ARG A 160 11.14 1.23 13.94
N LEU A 161 9.86 1.59 13.99
CA LEU A 161 8.89 1.20 12.95
C LEU A 161 9.15 1.87 11.60
N LEU A 162 9.55 3.14 11.60
CA LEU A 162 9.82 3.87 10.36
C LEU A 162 11.15 3.45 9.74
N THR A 163 12.18 3.16 10.54
CA THR A 163 13.41 2.55 10.06
C THR A 163 13.13 1.20 9.42
N LEU A 164 12.24 0.38 10.00
CA LEU A 164 11.84 -0.89 9.36
C LEU A 164 11.09 -0.65 8.03
N LEU A 165 10.20 0.35 7.97
CA LEU A 165 9.54 0.73 6.72
C LEU A 165 10.56 1.12 5.63
N LEU A 166 11.56 1.94 5.98
CA LEU A 166 12.62 2.33 5.06
C LEU A 166 13.48 1.12 4.66
N TYR A 167 13.76 0.22 5.60
CA TYR A 167 14.53 -1.00 5.37
C TYR A 167 13.87 -1.88 4.31
N ILE A 168 12.57 -2.14 4.41
CA ILE A 168 11.88 -3.04 3.46
C ILE A 168 11.74 -2.46 2.05
N ILE A 169 11.82 -1.13 1.90
CA ILE A 169 11.76 -0.43 0.59
C ILE A 169 13.14 0.00 0.08
N ARG A 170 14.23 -0.32 0.78
CA ARG A 170 15.59 0.20 0.50
C ARG A 170 16.14 -0.08 -0.90
N HIS A 171 15.56 -1.05 -1.60
CA HIS A 171 15.95 -1.45 -2.95
C HIS A 171 15.00 -0.93 -4.03
N ALA A 172 13.93 -0.22 -3.64
CA ALA A 172 13.00 0.41 -4.56
C ALA A 172 13.40 1.87 -4.83
N ASP A 173 13.03 2.37 -6.01
CA ASP A 173 13.16 3.80 -6.30
C ASP A 173 12.32 4.62 -5.31
N ALA A 174 12.86 5.76 -4.85
CA ALA A 174 12.23 6.65 -3.87
C ALA A 174 11.02 7.41 -4.46
N THR A 175 9.97 6.66 -4.78
CA THR A 175 8.72 7.16 -5.35
C THR A 175 7.59 7.05 -4.33
N PRO A 176 6.55 7.91 -4.40
CA PRO A 176 5.36 7.77 -3.57
C PRO A 176 4.69 6.40 -3.66
N MET A 177 4.81 5.73 -4.82
CA MET A 177 4.28 4.40 -5.06
C MET A 177 5.05 3.33 -4.28
N ALA A 178 6.38 3.38 -4.30
CA ALA A 178 7.22 2.46 -3.52
C ALA A 178 7.01 2.63 -2.01
N TYR A 179 6.94 3.87 -1.54
CA TYR A 179 6.63 4.16 -0.13
C TYR A 179 5.28 3.56 0.28
N ARG A 180 4.25 3.78 -0.55
CA ARG A 180 2.92 3.23 -0.31
C ARG A 180 2.92 1.69 -0.28
N ALA A 181 3.66 1.05 -1.19
CA ALA A 181 3.81 -0.40 -1.20
C ALA A 181 4.50 -0.90 0.07
N GLY A 182 5.51 -0.20 0.58
CA GLY A 182 6.12 -0.49 1.89
C GLY A 182 5.15 -0.36 3.05
N VAL A 183 4.34 0.70 3.08
CA VAL A 183 3.30 0.87 4.11
C VAL A 183 2.31 -0.29 4.08
N ASP A 184 1.87 -0.69 2.89
CA ASP A 184 0.94 -1.80 2.72
C ASP A 184 1.55 -3.13 3.17
N ALA A 185 2.83 -3.34 2.89
CA ALA A 185 3.58 -4.50 3.36
C ALA A 185 3.67 -4.54 4.88
N MET A 186 4.05 -3.44 5.53
CA MET A 186 4.07 -3.33 6.98
C MET A 186 2.70 -3.66 7.59
N LEU A 187 1.60 -3.23 6.96
CA LEU A 187 0.24 -3.49 7.46
C LEU A 187 -0.12 -4.97 7.54
N THR A 188 0.46 -5.82 6.68
CA THR A 188 0.26 -7.27 6.74
C THR A 188 0.84 -7.90 8.01
N LEU A 189 1.86 -7.27 8.60
CA LEU A 189 2.53 -7.76 9.82
C LEU A 189 1.74 -7.50 11.11
N PHE A 190 0.73 -6.63 11.07
CA PHE A 190 -0.09 -6.30 12.23
C PHE A 190 -1.36 -7.15 12.28
N SER A 191 -1.61 -7.78 13.43
CA SER A 191 -2.82 -8.55 13.69
C SER A 191 -4.00 -7.73 14.22
N ARG A 192 -3.73 -6.59 14.86
CA ARG A 192 -4.74 -5.72 15.49
C ARG A 192 -5.08 -4.51 14.62
N GLU A 193 -6.36 -4.22 14.48
CA GLU A 193 -6.83 -3.08 13.69
C GLU A 193 -6.36 -1.73 14.25
N ASP A 194 -6.38 -1.55 15.57
CA ASP A 194 -5.90 -0.33 16.23
C ASP A 194 -4.43 -0.05 15.88
N SER A 195 -3.58 -1.08 15.90
CA SER A 195 -2.16 -0.96 15.54
C SER A 195 -1.98 -0.61 14.06
N ARG A 196 -2.79 -1.20 13.17
CA ARG A 196 -2.80 -0.83 11.74
C ARG A 196 -3.14 0.65 11.55
N ARG A 197 -4.15 1.16 12.28
CA ARG A 197 -4.60 2.55 12.19
C ARG A 197 -3.53 3.52 12.67
N GLN A 198 -2.95 3.25 13.83
CA GLN A 198 -1.84 4.06 14.38
C GLN A 198 -0.64 4.07 13.44
N PHE A 199 -0.29 2.92 12.84
CA PHE A 199 0.79 2.85 11.86
C PHE A 199 0.49 3.67 10.59
N ILE A 200 -0.75 3.63 10.08
CA ILE A 200 -1.17 4.45 8.92
C ILE A 200 -1.03 5.95 9.20
N GLU A 201 -1.48 6.39 10.38
CA GLU A 201 -1.40 7.81 10.78
C GLU A 201 0.07 8.25 10.85
N MET A 202 0.90 7.49 11.55
CA MET A 202 2.34 7.74 11.63
C MET A 202 3.02 7.75 10.25
N ALA A 203 2.73 6.77 9.40
CA ALA A 203 3.31 6.69 8.06
C ALA A 203 2.85 7.86 7.15
N ARG A 204 1.65 8.41 7.36
CA ARG A 204 1.18 9.59 6.64
C ARG A 204 1.89 10.85 7.09
N GLU A 205 2.08 11.02 8.41
CA GLU A 205 2.85 12.13 8.95
C GLU A 205 4.29 12.11 8.42
N PHE A 206 4.94 10.95 8.51
CA PHE A 206 6.32 10.76 8.07
C PHE A 206 6.51 10.97 6.55
N PHE A 207 5.50 10.64 5.73
CA PHE A 207 5.60 10.76 4.28
C PHE A 207 6.03 12.15 3.81
N TYR A 208 5.58 13.22 4.48
CA TYR A 208 5.95 14.58 4.11
C TYR A 208 7.44 14.86 4.30
N CYS A 209 8.02 14.41 5.42
CA CYS A 209 9.46 14.53 5.69
C CYS A 209 10.28 13.65 4.73
N TRP A 210 9.85 12.40 4.53
CA TRP A 210 10.51 11.47 3.60
C TRP A 210 10.49 11.98 2.15
N HIS A 211 9.35 12.45 1.66
CA HIS A 211 9.23 12.98 0.30
C HIS A 211 10.07 14.24 0.11
N GLY A 212 10.00 15.18 1.07
CA GLY A 212 10.78 16.41 1.02
C GLY A 212 12.29 16.16 0.99
N ALA A 213 12.79 15.23 1.80
CA ALA A 213 14.21 14.87 1.82
C ALA A 213 14.69 14.26 0.49
N ASN A 214 13.89 13.37 -0.12
CA ASN A 214 14.26 12.74 -1.39
C ASN A 214 14.20 13.72 -2.59
N GLU A 215 13.26 14.68 -2.57
CA GLU A 215 13.19 15.73 -3.58
C GLU A 215 14.41 16.66 -3.50
N ALA A 216 14.81 17.04 -2.28
CA ALA A 216 16.01 17.86 -2.04
C ALA A 216 17.30 17.17 -2.50
N ASP A 217 17.48 15.88 -2.18
CA ASP A 217 18.65 15.10 -2.62
C ASP A 217 18.69 14.94 -4.15
N SER A 218 17.53 14.72 -4.79
CA SER A 218 17.43 14.63 -6.25
C SER A 218 17.85 15.93 -6.94
N LEU A 219 17.46 17.09 -6.41
CA LEU A 219 17.87 18.40 -6.91
C LEU A 219 19.37 18.66 -6.67
N ALA A 220 19.90 18.25 -5.51
CA ALA A 220 21.32 18.40 -5.17
C ALA A 220 22.24 17.57 -6.09
N ARG A 221 21.80 16.39 -6.53
CA ARG A 221 22.57 15.54 -7.46
C ARG A 221 22.51 16.01 -8.92
N ALA A 222 21.55 16.85 -9.27
CA ALA A 222 21.36 17.38 -10.62
C ALA A 222 22.07 18.74 -10.86
N ALA A 223 22.57 19.38 -9.80
CA ALA A 223 23.29 20.65 -9.81
C ALA A 223 24.82 20.44 -9.89
#